data_AF-A0A3M0ZFV7-F1
#
_entry.id   AF-A0A3M0ZFV7-F1
#
_cell.length_a   1.000
_cell.length_b   1.000
_cell.length_c   1.000
_cell.angle_alpha   90.00
_cell.angle_beta   90.00
_cell.angle_gamma   90.00
#
_symmetry.space_group_name_H-M   'P 1'
#
loop_
_entity.id
_entity.type
_entity.pdbx_description
1 polymer ?
#
loop_
_entity_poly.entity_id
_entity_poly.type
_entity_poly.pdbx_seq_one_letter_code
_entity_poly.pdbx_strand_id
1 'polypeptide(L)'
;MLGRDAEAYHVRACAGGGFEANNPAHSLRAVFRVGGVELFARGETWLLRWVGQASAGRRSTPEIQRKAGAASLASESGAAEPIAERNRVEYRHEGVTEWYENGPLGLEQGFTVKERPTREPLRLELEQGGTLRPEIAKGGRELVLHGSDGAPVLLNSGLVAWDATGRRLPARLELSKRTLVIEVDDTDAEYPVTVDPFVQLAKLLASDGRGGDTFGWSVAVSGDTVVIGAPLKNIAGNSAQGAAYVFVRPPTGWADMTETAKLVASDGAPADGFGMSVAIDADTVVVGAPTSDVGGNIDQGSAYVFVKPSGGWAGTLTESAKLVASDGASYDQLGNSVAISGDTVIAGAIGDDVGANSDQGSVYVFVKPAGGWTGTLVESAKLTASDGMPYDGFGASVAMFWGGRRGRRSLGRCWRKRQPGLRIRLCQATGGLGGHERNGKACGIRRCDGR
;
A
#
# COMPACT_ATOMS: atom_id res chain seq x y z
N MET A 1 2.58 -14.80 1.65
CA MET A 1 1.60 -14.52 0.58
C MET A 1 0.37 -13.88 1.21
N LEU A 2 0.03 -12.67 0.77
CA LEU A 2 -1.15 -11.94 1.25
C LEU A 2 -2.42 -12.70 0.85
N GLY A 3 -3.39 -12.81 1.77
CA GLY A 3 -4.66 -13.49 1.50
C GLY A 3 -4.68 -15.01 1.67
N ARG A 4 -3.53 -15.67 1.90
CA ARG A 4 -3.45 -17.14 2.09
C ARG A 4 -4.37 -17.67 3.20
N ASP A 5 -4.57 -16.90 4.26
CA ASP A 5 -5.40 -17.28 5.41
C ASP A 5 -6.84 -16.73 5.33
N ALA A 6 -7.16 -15.93 4.30
CA ALA A 6 -8.48 -15.34 4.12
C ALA A 6 -9.28 -16.19 3.13
N GLU A 7 -10.30 -16.90 3.63
CA GLU A 7 -11.17 -17.79 2.85
C GLU A 7 -11.80 -17.13 1.62
N ALA A 8 -11.98 -15.80 1.65
CA ALA A 8 -12.50 -15.02 0.53
C ALA A 8 -11.61 -15.07 -0.72
N TYR A 9 -10.32 -15.40 -0.58
CA TYR A 9 -9.36 -15.50 -1.68
C TYR A 9 -8.95 -16.95 -1.99
N HIS A 10 -9.51 -17.93 -1.27
CA HIS A 10 -9.21 -19.33 -1.55
C HIS A 10 -9.79 -19.76 -2.90
N VAL A 11 -8.99 -20.55 -3.60
CA VAL A 11 -9.30 -21.23 -4.84
C VAL A 11 -10.25 -22.40 -4.53
N ARG A 12 -11.24 -22.60 -5.38
CA ARG A 12 -12.27 -23.64 -5.24
C ARG A 12 -12.29 -24.54 -6.47
N ALA A 13 -12.61 -25.82 -6.30
CA ALA A 13 -12.77 -26.73 -7.43
C ALA A 13 -14.04 -26.38 -8.23
N CYS A 14 -13.96 -26.48 -9.55
CA CYS A 14 -15.09 -26.25 -10.46
C CYS A 14 -15.85 -27.55 -10.76
N ALA A 15 -17.17 -27.46 -10.95
CA ALA A 15 -17.92 -28.51 -11.62
C ALA A 15 -17.40 -28.66 -13.06
N GLY A 16 -16.98 -29.87 -13.44
CA GLY A 16 -16.35 -30.13 -14.74
C GLY A 16 -14.81 -30.01 -14.77
N GLY A 17 -14.16 -30.01 -13.60
CA GLY A 17 -12.70 -30.03 -13.46
C GLY A 17 -12.06 -28.63 -13.45
N GLY A 18 -10.83 -28.57 -12.96
CA GLY A 18 -10.10 -27.31 -12.77
C GLY A 18 -10.53 -26.53 -11.51
N PHE A 19 -10.14 -25.26 -11.47
CA PHE A 19 -10.29 -24.42 -10.29
C PHE A 19 -10.82 -23.02 -10.61
N GLU A 20 -11.37 -22.34 -9.63
CA GLU A 20 -11.82 -20.95 -9.71
C GLU A 20 -11.29 -20.16 -8.52
N ALA A 21 -10.76 -18.97 -8.80
CA ALA A 21 -10.45 -17.97 -7.79
C ALA A 21 -11.39 -16.78 -7.96
N ASN A 22 -12.13 -16.46 -6.90
CA ASN A 22 -12.94 -15.24 -6.84
C ASN A 22 -12.15 -14.17 -6.08
N ASN A 23 -12.12 -12.95 -6.60
CA ASN A 23 -11.49 -11.80 -5.97
C ASN A 23 -12.53 -10.68 -5.77
N PRO A 24 -13.23 -10.67 -4.62
CA PRO A 24 -14.31 -9.71 -4.37
C PRO A 24 -13.80 -8.28 -4.25
N ALA A 25 -12.56 -8.07 -3.81
CA ALA A 25 -11.97 -6.73 -3.67
C ALA A 25 -11.80 -6.02 -5.02
N HIS A 26 -11.65 -6.80 -6.10
CA HIS A 26 -11.38 -6.31 -7.46
C HIS A 26 -12.48 -6.65 -8.46
N SER A 27 -13.59 -7.26 -8.03
CA SER A 27 -14.64 -7.78 -8.92
C SER A 27 -14.07 -8.62 -10.07
N LEU A 28 -13.03 -9.41 -9.76
CA LEU A 28 -12.29 -10.25 -10.69
C LEU A 28 -12.57 -11.71 -10.36
N ARG A 29 -12.68 -12.54 -11.39
CA ARG A 29 -12.82 -13.99 -11.27
C ARG A 29 -11.86 -14.65 -12.25
N ALA A 30 -11.17 -15.69 -11.83
CA ALA A 30 -10.23 -16.44 -12.64
C ALA A 30 -10.62 -17.92 -12.65
N VAL A 31 -10.66 -18.53 -13.81
CA VAL A 31 -10.97 -19.96 -13.99
C VAL A 31 -9.75 -20.65 -14.61
N PHE A 32 -9.25 -21.67 -13.93
CA PHE A 32 -8.05 -22.42 -14.27
C PHE A 32 -8.42 -23.81 -14.79
N ARG A 33 -7.98 -24.14 -16.00
CA ARG A 33 -8.24 -25.43 -16.66
C ARG A 33 -6.97 -25.92 -17.37
N VAL A 34 -6.99 -27.16 -17.85
CA VAL A 34 -5.87 -27.74 -18.63
C VAL A 34 -5.47 -26.87 -19.83
N GLY A 35 -6.40 -26.10 -20.39
CA GLY A 35 -6.17 -25.18 -21.50
C GLY A 35 -5.61 -23.80 -21.12
N GLY A 36 -5.33 -23.52 -19.83
CA GLY A 36 -4.86 -22.22 -19.34
C GLY A 36 -5.84 -21.53 -18.39
N VAL A 37 -5.66 -20.23 -18.20
CA VAL A 37 -6.49 -19.39 -17.32
C VAL A 37 -7.40 -18.47 -18.13
N GLU A 38 -8.65 -18.34 -17.69
CA GLU A 38 -9.59 -17.35 -18.19
C GLU A 38 -9.95 -16.37 -17.07
N LEU A 39 -9.68 -15.09 -17.28
CA LEU A 39 -10.02 -14.00 -16.37
C LEU A 39 -11.32 -13.33 -16.81
N PHE A 40 -12.15 -12.98 -15.85
CA PHE A 40 -13.41 -12.28 -16.01
C PHE A 40 -13.42 -11.03 -15.16
N ALA A 41 -13.59 -9.86 -15.78
CA ALA A 41 -13.68 -8.59 -15.09
C ALA A 41 -14.66 -7.67 -15.82
N ARG A 42 -15.59 -7.06 -15.09
CA ARG A 42 -16.61 -6.13 -15.62
C ARG A 42 -17.38 -6.67 -16.85
N GLY A 43 -17.62 -7.98 -16.91
CA GLY A 43 -18.33 -8.63 -18.03
C GLY A 43 -17.46 -8.93 -19.27
N GLU A 44 -16.18 -8.56 -19.23
CA GLU A 44 -15.19 -8.82 -20.27
C GLU A 44 -14.30 -10.02 -19.89
N THR A 45 -13.67 -10.65 -20.89
CA THR A 45 -12.82 -11.83 -20.71
C THR A 45 -11.41 -11.65 -21.26
N TRP A 46 -10.43 -12.28 -20.59
CA TRP A 46 -9.09 -12.46 -21.11
C TRP A 46 -8.61 -13.88 -20.88
N LEU A 47 -8.24 -14.57 -21.95
CA LEU A 47 -7.72 -15.92 -21.93
C LEU A 47 -6.20 -15.87 -22.08
N LEU A 48 -5.50 -16.63 -21.25
CA LEU A 48 -4.06 -16.88 -21.36
C LEU A 48 -3.80 -18.38 -21.37
N ARG A 49 -2.97 -18.82 -22.31
CA ARG A 49 -2.53 -20.21 -22.42
C ARG A 49 -1.02 -20.28 -22.63
N TRP A 50 -0.36 -21.10 -21.82
CA TRP A 50 1.04 -21.42 -22.03
C TRP A 50 1.27 -22.05 -23.40
N VAL A 51 2.18 -21.47 -24.19
CA VAL A 51 2.63 -22.02 -25.48
C VAL A 51 3.99 -22.70 -25.32
N GLY A 52 4.91 -22.05 -24.60
CA GLY A 52 6.26 -22.58 -24.42
C GLY A 52 7.28 -21.52 -24.04
N GLN A 53 8.52 -21.97 -23.94
CA GLN A 53 9.70 -21.12 -23.85
C GLN A 53 10.49 -21.22 -25.17
N ALA A 54 10.87 -20.09 -25.76
CA ALA A 54 11.52 -20.03 -27.07
C ALA A 54 12.81 -19.20 -27.06
N SER A 55 13.67 -19.40 -28.06
CA SER A 55 14.86 -18.57 -28.31
C SER A 55 14.56 -17.46 -29.33
N ALA A 56 15.16 -16.28 -29.16
CA ALA A 56 15.15 -15.24 -30.19
C ALA A 56 15.68 -15.82 -31.52
N GLY A 57 14.87 -15.75 -32.59
CA GLY A 57 15.24 -16.26 -33.93
C GLY A 57 14.54 -17.53 -34.39
N ARG A 58 13.88 -18.30 -33.51
CA ARG A 58 12.83 -19.24 -33.94
C ARG A 58 11.48 -18.54 -33.88
N ARG A 59 11.10 -17.82 -34.94
CA ARG A 59 9.66 -17.72 -35.23
C ARG A 59 9.17 -19.15 -35.36
N SER A 60 8.17 -19.54 -34.59
CA SER A 60 7.33 -20.66 -34.97
C SER A 60 6.89 -20.43 -36.42
N THR A 61 7.48 -21.18 -37.36
CA THR A 61 7.12 -21.06 -38.76
C THR A 61 5.66 -21.51 -38.92
N PRO A 62 4.92 -20.99 -39.92
CA PRO A 62 3.54 -21.38 -40.19
C PRO A 62 3.31 -22.88 -40.45
N GLU A 63 4.36 -23.72 -40.47
CA GLU A 63 4.25 -25.17 -40.69
C GLU A 63 3.59 -25.94 -39.55
N ILE A 64 3.56 -25.41 -38.32
CA ILE A 64 2.77 -26.03 -37.24
C ILE A 64 1.26 -25.80 -37.44
N GLN A 65 0.85 -24.77 -38.18
CA GLN A 65 -0.57 -24.51 -38.46
C GLN A 65 -1.15 -25.34 -39.63
N ARG A 66 -0.31 -25.98 -40.47
CA ARG A 66 -0.78 -26.66 -41.71
C ARG A 66 -1.02 -28.17 -41.59
N LYS A 67 -0.82 -28.77 -40.42
CA LYS A 67 -1.20 -30.18 -40.15
C LYS A 67 -2.50 -30.34 -39.37
N ALA A 68 -3.23 -29.27 -39.07
CA ALA A 68 -4.60 -29.33 -38.55
C ALA A 68 -5.62 -29.47 -39.71
N GLY A 69 -5.41 -30.47 -40.56
CA GLY A 69 -6.45 -30.95 -41.48
C GLY A 69 -7.20 -32.07 -40.78
N ALA A 70 -8.49 -31.83 -40.53
CA ALA A 70 -9.55 -32.78 -40.12
C ALA A 70 -9.12 -34.09 -39.45
N ALA A 71 -9.52 -34.23 -38.17
CA ALA A 71 -9.41 -35.38 -37.28
C ALA A 71 -8.14 -35.45 -36.42
N SER A 72 -8.33 -35.67 -35.12
CA SER A 72 -7.33 -35.84 -34.05
C SER A 72 -6.78 -34.56 -33.39
N LEU A 73 -7.63 -33.88 -32.59
CA LEU A 73 -7.19 -32.96 -31.52
C LEU A 73 -6.79 -33.76 -30.28
N ALA A 74 -5.63 -34.39 -30.31
CA ALA A 74 -4.99 -35.01 -29.14
C ALA A 74 -3.50 -35.26 -29.43
N SER A 75 -2.71 -34.19 -29.52
CA SER A 75 -1.28 -34.27 -29.20
C SER A 75 -0.85 -32.91 -28.65
N GLU A 76 -1.05 -32.77 -27.34
CA GLU A 76 -0.74 -31.63 -26.50
C GLU A 76 0.78 -31.49 -26.33
N SER A 77 1.32 -30.36 -26.74
CA SER A 77 2.66 -29.90 -26.33
C SER A 77 2.44 -28.59 -25.59
N GLY A 78 2.15 -28.66 -24.28
CA GLY A 78 2.01 -27.48 -23.41
C GLY A 78 0.87 -27.50 -22.39
N ALA A 79 -0.07 -28.46 -22.48
CA ALA A 79 -1.17 -28.54 -21.52
C ALA A 79 -0.68 -29.15 -20.19
N ALA A 80 -0.92 -28.45 -19.09
CA ALA A 80 -0.62 -28.94 -17.74
C ALA A 80 -1.90 -28.89 -16.91
N GLU A 81 -2.11 -29.90 -16.06
CA GLU A 81 -3.22 -29.83 -15.10
C GLU A 81 -2.92 -28.74 -14.05
N PRO A 82 -3.87 -27.84 -13.75
CA PRO A 82 -3.70 -26.89 -12.66
C PRO A 82 -3.66 -27.65 -11.34
N ILE A 83 -2.83 -27.20 -10.41
CA ILE A 83 -2.75 -27.72 -9.04
C ILE A 83 -3.01 -26.55 -8.10
N ALA A 84 -4.01 -26.64 -7.22
CA ALA A 84 -4.35 -25.57 -6.30
C ALA A 84 -4.06 -25.92 -4.84
N GLU A 85 -3.52 -24.94 -4.10
CA GLU A 85 -3.43 -24.98 -2.64
C GLU A 85 -3.82 -23.61 -2.07
N ARG A 86 -4.87 -23.59 -1.24
CA ARG A 86 -5.41 -22.35 -0.62
C ARG A 86 -5.70 -21.28 -1.69
N ASN A 87 -4.92 -20.21 -1.76
CA ASN A 87 -5.12 -19.10 -2.66
C ASN A 87 -4.22 -19.16 -3.92
N ARG A 88 -3.44 -20.23 -4.10
CA ARG A 88 -2.46 -20.39 -5.18
C ARG A 88 -2.87 -21.49 -6.15
N VAL A 89 -2.61 -21.28 -7.44
CA VAL A 89 -2.72 -22.28 -8.52
C VAL A 89 -1.41 -22.36 -9.28
N GLU A 90 -0.95 -23.57 -9.62
CA GLU A 90 0.26 -23.81 -10.39
C GLU A 90 -0.02 -24.66 -11.63
N TYR A 91 0.65 -24.33 -12.73
CA TYR A 91 0.85 -25.18 -13.89
C TYR A 91 2.32 -25.57 -13.98
N ARG A 92 2.60 -26.88 -13.98
CA ARG A 92 3.96 -27.41 -14.06
C ARG A 92 4.25 -27.87 -15.48
N HIS A 93 4.99 -27.05 -16.21
CA HIS A 93 5.49 -27.36 -17.55
C HIS A 93 6.92 -27.90 -17.47
N GLU A 94 7.46 -28.36 -18.60
CA GLU A 94 8.85 -28.80 -18.67
C GLU A 94 9.81 -27.62 -18.42
N GLY A 95 10.48 -27.63 -17.27
CA GLY A 95 11.46 -26.60 -16.88
C GLY A 95 10.87 -25.28 -16.39
N VAL A 96 9.54 -25.09 -16.46
CA VAL A 96 8.85 -23.86 -16.05
C VAL A 96 7.66 -24.19 -15.16
N THR A 97 7.57 -23.55 -14.00
CA THR A 97 6.34 -23.51 -13.21
C THR A 97 5.68 -22.16 -13.40
N GLU A 98 4.53 -22.12 -14.06
CA GLU A 98 3.65 -20.96 -14.07
C GLU A 98 2.77 -21.03 -12.82
N TRP A 99 2.64 -19.93 -12.10
CA TRP A 99 1.85 -19.88 -10.86
C TRP A 99 1.01 -18.61 -10.80
N TYR A 100 -0.10 -18.72 -10.07
CA TYR A 100 -1.06 -17.65 -9.86
C TYR A 100 -1.41 -17.56 -8.38
N GLU A 101 -1.47 -16.34 -7.84
CA GLU A 101 -1.83 -16.11 -6.44
C GLU A 101 -2.96 -15.09 -6.32
N ASN A 102 -4.07 -15.54 -5.74
CA ASN A 102 -5.21 -14.68 -5.48
C ASN A 102 -5.08 -14.03 -4.10
N GLY A 103 -5.23 -12.72 -4.02
CA GLY A 103 -5.10 -12.00 -2.76
C GLY A 103 -5.83 -10.67 -2.75
N PRO A 104 -5.78 -9.93 -1.62
CA PRO A 104 -6.44 -8.63 -1.49
C PRO A 104 -5.91 -7.58 -2.45
N LEU A 105 -4.75 -7.80 -3.08
CA LEU A 105 -4.15 -6.90 -4.06
C LEU A 105 -4.45 -7.27 -5.52
N GLY A 106 -5.15 -8.38 -5.77
CA GLY A 106 -5.47 -8.83 -7.13
C GLY A 106 -5.14 -10.31 -7.33
N LEU A 107 -4.98 -10.68 -8.60
CA LEU A 107 -4.43 -11.97 -9.00
C LEU A 107 -3.02 -11.73 -9.55
N GLU A 108 -2.03 -12.25 -8.85
CA GLU A 108 -0.64 -12.25 -9.30
C GLU A 108 -0.42 -13.43 -10.25
N GLN A 109 0.38 -13.23 -11.30
CA GLN A 109 0.85 -14.28 -12.20
C GLN A 109 2.37 -14.26 -12.14
N GLY A 110 3.01 -15.42 -12.07
CA GLY A 110 4.46 -15.50 -12.14
C GLY A 110 4.97 -16.81 -12.72
N PHE A 111 6.27 -16.84 -12.95
CA PHE A 111 6.97 -17.98 -13.55
C PHE A 111 8.24 -18.27 -12.76
N THR A 112 8.52 -19.55 -12.53
CA THR A 112 9.80 -20.02 -12.03
C THR A 112 10.41 -20.92 -13.10
N VAL A 113 11.50 -20.45 -13.72
CA VAL A 113 12.26 -21.20 -14.73
C VAL A 113 13.41 -21.89 -14.03
N LYS A 114 13.45 -23.21 -14.09
CA LYS A 114 14.35 -24.03 -13.27
C LYS A 114 15.80 -23.97 -13.76
N GLU A 115 16.00 -23.97 -15.07
CA GLU A 115 17.30 -24.04 -15.74
C GLU A 115 17.26 -23.22 -17.03
N ARG A 116 18.41 -22.73 -17.47
CA ARG A 116 18.50 -21.91 -18.68
C ARG A 116 18.10 -22.73 -19.92
N PRO A 117 17.07 -22.33 -20.67
CA PRO A 117 16.59 -23.15 -21.78
C PRO A 117 17.52 -23.09 -22.99
N THR A 118 18.12 -21.94 -23.29
CA THR A 118 18.97 -21.74 -24.46
C THR A 118 20.11 -20.73 -24.21
N ARG A 119 20.96 -20.49 -25.24
CA ARG A 119 21.97 -19.42 -25.19
C ARG A 119 21.40 -18.03 -25.50
N GLU A 120 20.24 -17.96 -26.13
CA GLU A 120 19.51 -16.71 -26.40
C GLU A 120 18.79 -16.22 -25.14
N PRO A 121 18.34 -14.94 -25.09
CA PRO A 121 17.51 -14.43 -24.02
C PRO A 121 16.28 -15.31 -23.77
N LEU A 122 15.92 -15.48 -22.49
CA LEU A 122 14.74 -16.21 -22.06
C LEU A 122 13.46 -15.55 -22.58
N ARG A 123 12.63 -16.28 -23.33
CA ARG A 123 11.30 -15.83 -23.79
C ARG A 123 10.22 -16.79 -23.31
N LEU A 124 9.26 -16.26 -22.57
CA LEU A 124 8.06 -16.97 -22.10
C LEU A 124 6.88 -16.58 -23.01
N GLU A 125 6.31 -17.54 -23.73
CA GLU A 125 5.27 -17.27 -24.72
C GLU A 125 3.89 -17.73 -24.24
N LEU A 126 2.94 -16.81 -24.25
CA LEU A 126 1.54 -17.03 -23.92
C LEU A 126 0.67 -16.73 -25.14
N GLU A 127 -0.22 -17.65 -25.49
CA GLU A 127 -1.32 -17.38 -26.40
C GLU A 127 -2.40 -16.62 -25.62
N GLN A 128 -2.93 -15.57 -26.24
CA GLN A 128 -3.92 -14.69 -25.62
C GLN A 128 -5.17 -14.51 -26.48
N GLY A 129 -6.31 -14.36 -25.82
CA GLY A 129 -7.62 -14.18 -26.46
C GLY A 129 -8.67 -13.60 -25.50
N GLY A 130 -9.94 -13.67 -25.89
CA GLY A 130 -11.05 -13.06 -25.13
C GLY A 130 -11.53 -11.75 -25.75
N THR A 131 -12.30 -10.98 -24.99
CA THR A 131 -12.88 -9.71 -25.43
C THR A 131 -12.02 -8.49 -25.07
N LEU A 132 -11.19 -8.61 -24.02
CA LEU A 132 -10.26 -7.57 -23.62
C LEU A 132 -9.17 -7.35 -24.66
N ARG A 133 -8.85 -6.08 -24.92
CA ARG A 133 -7.84 -5.65 -25.88
C ARG A 133 -6.56 -5.22 -25.14
N PRO A 134 -5.47 -5.99 -25.21
CA PRO A 134 -4.22 -5.58 -24.58
C PRO A 134 -3.51 -4.48 -25.37
N GLU A 135 -2.89 -3.58 -24.62
CA GLU A 135 -1.98 -2.56 -25.11
C GLU A 135 -0.76 -2.51 -24.18
N ILE A 136 0.44 -2.47 -24.75
CA ILE A 136 1.67 -2.27 -23.96
C ILE A 136 1.85 -0.77 -23.73
N ALA A 137 1.91 -0.35 -22.46
CA ALA A 137 2.16 1.05 -22.11
C ALA A 137 3.58 1.48 -22.51
N LYS A 138 3.79 2.80 -22.60
CA LYS A 138 5.11 3.39 -22.92
C LYS A 138 6.16 2.87 -21.94
N GLY A 139 7.18 2.19 -22.45
CA GLY A 139 8.27 1.62 -21.65
C GLY A 139 8.30 0.09 -21.61
N GLY A 140 7.29 -0.60 -22.16
CA GLY A 140 7.39 -2.03 -22.46
C GLY A 140 7.30 -2.96 -21.25
N ARG A 141 6.80 -2.50 -20.10
CA ARG A 141 6.78 -3.26 -18.83
C ARG A 141 5.39 -3.38 -18.21
N GLU A 142 4.39 -2.89 -18.90
CA GLU A 142 3.02 -2.79 -18.42
C GLU A 142 2.08 -3.09 -19.58
N LEU A 143 1.07 -3.90 -19.30
CA LEU A 143 0.03 -4.35 -20.21
C LEU A 143 -1.31 -3.86 -19.66
N VAL A 144 -1.91 -2.91 -20.34
CA VAL A 144 -3.25 -2.41 -20.04
C VAL A 144 -4.25 -3.20 -20.88
N LEU A 145 -5.26 -3.77 -20.24
CA LEU A 145 -6.34 -4.51 -20.91
C LEU A 145 -7.58 -3.63 -20.96
N HIS A 146 -7.95 -3.21 -22.17
CA HIS A 146 -9.07 -2.34 -22.44
C HIS A 146 -10.35 -3.12 -22.71
N GLY A 147 -11.46 -2.63 -22.19
CA GLY A 147 -12.81 -3.11 -22.49
C GLY A 147 -13.23 -2.80 -23.93
N SER A 148 -14.39 -3.31 -24.31
CA SER A 148 -14.99 -3.03 -25.62
C SER A 148 -15.28 -1.53 -25.83
N ASP A 149 -15.52 -0.79 -24.75
CA ASP A 149 -15.72 0.66 -24.67
C ASP A 149 -14.42 1.50 -24.68
N GLY A 150 -13.25 0.83 -24.65
CA GLY A 150 -11.94 1.47 -24.60
C GLY A 150 -11.44 1.84 -23.20
N ALA A 151 -12.25 1.64 -22.15
CA ALA A 151 -11.82 1.92 -20.78
C ALA A 151 -10.82 0.86 -20.28
N PRO A 152 -9.81 1.23 -19.46
CA PRO A 152 -8.94 0.24 -18.83
C PRO A 152 -9.74 -0.61 -17.82
N VAL A 153 -9.59 -1.94 -17.92
CA VAL A 153 -10.30 -2.93 -17.09
C VAL A 153 -9.35 -3.70 -16.20
N LEU A 154 -8.23 -4.20 -16.74
CA LEU A 154 -7.19 -4.89 -15.99
C LEU A 154 -5.82 -4.31 -16.32
N LEU A 155 -4.92 -4.39 -15.35
CA LEU A 155 -3.54 -3.94 -15.49
C LEU A 155 -2.62 -5.09 -15.10
N ASN A 156 -1.71 -5.48 -15.99
CA ASN A 156 -0.60 -6.38 -15.66
C ASN A 156 0.68 -5.56 -15.74
N SER A 157 1.31 -5.32 -14.61
CA SER A 157 2.41 -4.37 -14.46
C SER A 157 3.54 -4.99 -13.66
N GLY A 158 4.46 -4.17 -13.15
CA GLY A 158 5.40 -4.64 -12.14
C GLY A 158 6.31 -5.77 -12.63
N LEU A 159 6.52 -5.89 -13.94
CA LEU A 159 7.38 -6.92 -14.53
C LEU A 159 8.79 -6.81 -13.97
N VAL A 160 9.15 -7.75 -13.10
CA VAL A 160 10.50 -7.92 -12.57
C VAL A 160 10.91 -9.37 -12.73
N ALA A 161 12.18 -9.56 -13.11
CA ALA A 161 12.81 -10.87 -13.13
C ALA A 161 14.01 -10.85 -12.17
N TRP A 162 14.21 -11.96 -11.46
CA TRP A 162 15.30 -12.16 -10.51
C TRP A 162 15.99 -13.49 -10.80
N ASP A 163 17.31 -13.52 -10.66
CA ASP A 163 18.06 -14.77 -10.62
C ASP A 163 18.15 -15.33 -9.19
N ALA A 164 18.73 -16.52 -9.03
CA ALA A 164 18.83 -17.24 -7.76
C ALA A 164 19.65 -16.51 -6.68
N THR A 165 20.50 -15.55 -7.08
CA THR A 165 21.28 -14.71 -6.16
C THR A 165 20.49 -13.50 -5.67
N GLY A 166 19.31 -13.23 -6.25
CA GLY A 166 18.54 -12.01 -6.04
C GLY A 166 19.00 -10.84 -6.92
N ARG A 167 19.77 -11.08 -7.98
CA ARG A 167 20.12 -10.04 -8.96
C ARG A 167 18.93 -9.80 -9.89
N ARG A 168 18.59 -8.52 -10.09
CA ARG A 168 17.52 -8.11 -10.99
C ARG A 168 17.95 -8.25 -12.45
N LEU A 169 17.11 -8.87 -13.27
CA LEU A 169 17.31 -9.06 -14.70
C LEU A 169 16.44 -8.07 -15.50
N PRO A 170 16.96 -7.44 -16.57
CA PRO A 170 16.14 -6.64 -17.48
C PRO A 170 15.05 -7.51 -18.12
N ALA A 171 13.82 -7.01 -18.10
CA ALA A 171 12.69 -7.70 -18.71
C ALA A 171 11.77 -6.71 -19.45
N ARG A 172 11.10 -7.20 -20.50
CA ARG A 172 10.13 -6.46 -21.32
C ARG A 172 9.02 -7.36 -21.86
N LEU A 173 7.90 -6.74 -22.19
CA LEU A 173 6.77 -7.37 -22.86
C LEU A 173 6.86 -7.13 -24.37
N GLU A 174 6.51 -8.13 -25.15
CA GLU A 174 6.21 -8.01 -26.57
C GLU A 174 4.79 -8.50 -26.84
N LEU A 175 4.02 -7.75 -27.63
CA LEU A 175 2.63 -8.06 -27.89
C LEU A 175 2.35 -8.16 -29.39
N SER A 176 1.64 -9.22 -29.76
CA SER A 176 0.97 -9.36 -31.05
C SER A 176 -0.52 -9.65 -30.83
N LYS A 177 -1.30 -9.73 -31.91
CA LYS A 177 -2.75 -10.01 -31.83
C LYS A 177 -3.11 -11.29 -31.08
N ARG A 178 -2.22 -12.29 -31.03
CA ARG A 178 -2.48 -13.60 -30.41
C ARG A 178 -1.44 -14.04 -29.41
N THR A 179 -0.31 -13.35 -29.32
CA THR A 179 0.82 -13.79 -28.48
C THR A 179 1.30 -12.65 -27.61
N LEU A 180 1.38 -12.91 -26.31
CA LEU A 180 2.08 -12.11 -25.34
C LEU A 180 3.41 -12.83 -25.03
N VAL A 181 4.52 -12.12 -25.13
CA VAL A 181 5.84 -12.64 -24.81
C VAL A 181 6.44 -11.83 -23.67
N ILE A 182 6.97 -12.52 -22.67
CA ILE A 182 7.85 -11.94 -21.67
C ILE A 182 9.28 -12.29 -22.05
N GLU A 183 10.08 -11.30 -22.42
CA GLU A 183 11.50 -11.47 -22.70
C GLU A 183 12.31 -10.99 -21.50
N VAL A 184 13.25 -11.83 -21.06
CA VAL A 184 14.16 -11.57 -19.95
C VAL A 184 15.59 -11.71 -20.47
N ASP A 185 16.39 -10.67 -20.28
CA ASP A 185 17.84 -10.75 -20.46
C ASP A 185 18.43 -11.47 -19.26
N ASP A 186 18.55 -12.78 -19.39
CA ASP A 186 19.08 -13.69 -18.39
C ASP A 186 20.57 -13.99 -18.61
N THR A 187 21.31 -13.06 -19.25
CA THR A 187 22.76 -13.19 -19.44
C THR A 187 23.46 -13.33 -18.09
N ASP A 188 24.26 -14.39 -17.96
CA ASP A 188 24.97 -14.78 -16.74
C ASP A 188 24.07 -14.99 -15.51
N ALA A 189 22.77 -15.23 -15.69
CA ALA A 189 21.85 -15.46 -14.58
C ALA A 189 22.10 -16.83 -13.91
N GLU A 190 22.13 -16.83 -12.58
CA GLU A 190 22.07 -18.07 -11.81
C GLU A 190 20.63 -18.55 -11.70
N TYR A 191 20.35 -19.78 -12.11
CA TYR A 191 19.00 -20.33 -12.07
C TYR A 191 18.68 -20.97 -10.71
N PRO A 192 17.41 -20.95 -10.25
CA PRO A 192 16.22 -20.59 -11.00
C PRO A 192 16.02 -19.09 -11.21
N VAL A 193 15.52 -18.73 -12.40
CA VAL A 193 15.03 -17.38 -12.68
C VAL A 193 13.55 -17.31 -12.32
N THR A 194 13.19 -16.32 -11.50
CA THR A 194 11.78 -16.04 -11.16
C THR A 194 11.35 -14.77 -11.89
N VAL A 195 10.29 -14.87 -12.68
CA VAL A 195 9.63 -13.74 -13.35
C VAL A 195 8.34 -13.48 -12.60
N ASP A 196 8.28 -12.33 -11.94
CA ASP A 196 7.24 -11.99 -10.99
C ASP A 196 6.61 -10.64 -11.38
N PRO A 197 5.74 -10.61 -12.41
CA PRO A 197 4.96 -9.42 -12.72
C PRO A 197 3.87 -9.21 -11.68
N PHE A 198 4.02 -8.16 -10.86
CA PHE A 198 2.97 -7.75 -9.94
C PHE A 198 1.88 -6.96 -10.67
N VAL A 199 0.62 -7.41 -10.57
CA VAL A 199 -0.56 -6.62 -10.91
C VAL A 199 -0.69 -5.46 -9.92
N GLN A 200 -0.05 -4.33 -10.23
CA GLN A 200 -0.23 -3.04 -9.55
C GLN A 200 -1.53 -2.45 -10.08
N LEU A 201 -2.48 -2.18 -9.19
CA LEU A 201 -3.79 -1.64 -9.58
C LEU A 201 -3.75 -0.14 -9.88
N ALA A 202 -2.90 0.59 -9.18
CA ALA A 202 -2.82 2.05 -9.27
C ALA A 202 -1.49 2.60 -8.77
N LYS A 203 -1.10 3.73 -9.35
CA LYS A 203 -0.12 4.66 -8.82
C LYS A 203 -0.84 5.96 -8.44
N LEU A 204 -0.78 6.30 -7.16
CA LEU A 204 -1.30 7.57 -6.64
C LEU A 204 -0.21 8.63 -6.74
N LEU A 205 -0.48 9.70 -7.48
CA LEU A 205 0.47 10.78 -7.71
C LEU A 205 -0.12 12.12 -7.26
N ALA A 206 0.71 13.03 -6.76
CA ALA A 206 0.30 14.42 -6.65
C ALA A 206 0.28 15.05 -8.06
N SER A 207 -0.84 15.69 -8.44
CA SER A 207 -0.99 16.37 -9.74
C SER A 207 0.04 17.47 -9.95
N ASP A 208 0.50 18.08 -8.86
CA ASP A 208 1.50 19.15 -8.83
C ASP A 208 2.88 18.68 -8.34
N GLY A 209 3.10 17.37 -8.20
CA GLY A 209 4.30 16.78 -7.60
C GLY A 209 5.59 17.16 -8.32
N ARG A 210 6.62 17.55 -7.55
CA ARG A 210 7.96 17.91 -8.04
C ARG A 210 9.04 17.12 -7.31
N GLY A 211 10.21 17.01 -7.94
CA GLY A 211 11.39 16.46 -7.27
C GLY A 211 11.71 17.24 -6.00
N GLY A 212 11.96 16.54 -4.90
CA GLY A 212 12.25 17.15 -3.61
C GLY A 212 11.03 17.38 -2.70
N ASP A 213 9.79 17.27 -3.21
CA ASP A 213 8.57 17.46 -2.38
C ASP A 213 8.41 16.38 -1.29
N THR A 214 9.14 15.26 -1.38
CA THR A 214 9.06 14.10 -0.46
C THR A 214 7.65 13.52 -0.32
N PHE A 215 6.85 13.57 -1.39
CA PHE A 215 5.55 12.90 -1.44
C PHE A 215 5.69 11.42 -1.09
N GLY A 216 4.89 10.95 -0.13
CA GLY A 216 5.00 9.59 0.40
C GLY A 216 5.81 9.48 1.69
N TRP A 217 6.28 10.61 2.25
CA TRP A 217 6.99 10.63 3.53
C TRP A 217 6.17 10.00 4.66
N SER A 218 4.88 10.33 4.71
CA SER A 218 3.93 9.76 5.64
C SER A 218 2.67 9.32 4.89
N VAL A 219 2.07 8.20 5.30
CA VAL A 219 0.87 7.65 4.66
C VAL A 219 -0.07 7.11 5.73
N ALA A 220 -1.36 7.45 5.61
CA ALA A 220 -2.41 6.88 6.45
C ALA A 220 -3.64 6.49 5.61
N VAL A 221 -4.34 5.44 6.03
CA VAL A 221 -5.48 4.86 5.30
C VAL A 221 -6.63 4.59 6.26
N SER A 222 -7.84 4.98 5.87
CA SER A 222 -9.09 4.63 6.57
C SER A 222 -10.19 4.40 5.53
N GLY A 223 -10.74 3.19 5.53
CA GLY A 223 -11.73 2.77 4.54
C GLY A 223 -11.21 2.97 3.11
N ASP A 224 -11.93 3.78 2.34
CA ASP A 224 -11.62 4.10 0.94
C ASP A 224 -10.78 5.39 0.76
N THR A 225 -10.25 5.95 1.86
CA THR A 225 -9.47 7.20 1.82
C THR A 225 -8.02 6.95 2.18
N VAL A 226 -7.11 7.45 1.34
CA VAL A 226 -5.66 7.46 1.56
C VAL A 226 -5.20 8.91 1.69
N VAL A 227 -4.38 9.19 2.71
CA VAL A 227 -3.75 10.50 2.92
C VAL A 227 -2.25 10.34 2.85
N ILE A 228 -1.59 11.18 2.05
CA ILE A 228 -0.15 11.11 1.79
C ILE A 228 0.49 12.47 2.09
N GLY A 229 1.45 12.51 3.00
CA GLY A 229 2.22 13.70 3.34
C GLY A 229 3.37 13.98 2.36
N ALA A 230 3.66 15.26 2.19
CA ALA A 230 4.76 15.82 1.40
C ALA A 230 5.34 17.04 2.15
N PRO A 231 6.10 16.82 3.24
CA PRO A 231 6.55 17.88 4.14
C PRO A 231 7.43 18.93 3.47
N LEU A 232 8.15 18.58 2.41
CA LEU A 232 9.03 19.51 1.70
C LEU A 232 8.34 20.21 0.51
N LYS A 233 7.01 20.12 0.40
CA LYS A 233 6.26 20.78 -0.67
C LYS A 233 6.39 22.30 -0.57
N ASN A 234 6.77 22.92 -1.69
CA ASN A 234 6.74 24.38 -1.83
C ASN A 234 5.32 24.85 -2.19
N ILE A 235 4.81 25.86 -1.46
CA ILE A 235 3.46 26.42 -1.68
C ILE A 235 3.54 27.94 -1.73
N ALA A 236 3.03 28.54 -2.82
CA ALA A 236 2.93 30.00 -2.97
C ALA A 236 4.21 30.81 -2.68
N GLY A 237 5.40 30.21 -2.85
CA GLY A 237 6.70 30.83 -2.57
C GLY A 237 7.33 30.44 -1.23
N ASN A 238 6.57 29.82 -0.32
CA ASN A 238 7.09 29.27 0.93
C ASN A 238 7.77 27.93 0.65
N SER A 239 9.09 27.88 0.89
CA SER A 239 9.88 26.66 0.73
C SER A 239 9.58 25.68 1.85
N ALA A 240 9.36 24.40 1.55
CA ALA A 240 9.11 23.35 2.54
C ALA A 240 8.02 23.68 3.57
N GLN A 241 7.00 24.45 3.16
CA GLN A 241 5.79 24.67 3.96
C GLN A 241 5.07 23.33 4.20
N GLY A 242 5.06 22.48 3.18
CA GLY A 242 4.49 21.14 3.24
C GLY A 242 3.02 21.06 2.84
N ALA A 243 2.60 19.88 2.41
CA ALA A 243 1.22 19.56 2.04
C ALA A 243 0.87 18.12 2.43
N ALA A 244 -0.43 17.82 2.49
CA ALA A 244 -0.93 16.45 2.46
C ALA A 244 -1.95 16.28 1.32
N TYR A 245 -2.00 15.11 0.72
CA TYR A 245 -2.81 14.81 -0.46
C TYR A 245 -3.78 13.69 -0.13
N VAL A 246 -5.06 13.89 -0.44
CA VAL A 246 -6.14 12.95 -0.14
C VAL A 246 -6.62 12.29 -1.43
N PHE A 247 -6.66 10.97 -1.42
CA PHE A 247 -7.18 10.14 -2.50
C PHE A 247 -8.39 9.37 -1.99
N VAL A 248 -9.49 9.44 -2.72
CA VAL A 248 -10.69 8.66 -2.45
C VAL A 248 -10.86 7.60 -3.52
N ARG A 249 -11.05 6.34 -3.12
CA ARG A 249 -11.22 5.22 -4.04
C ARG A 249 -12.38 5.50 -5.01
N PRO A 250 -12.14 5.50 -6.33
CA PRO A 250 -13.22 5.62 -7.30
C PRO A 250 -14.20 4.44 -7.20
N PRO A 251 -15.49 4.60 -7.56
CA PRO A 251 -16.46 3.51 -7.58
C PRO A 251 -16.05 2.32 -8.45
N THR A 252 -15.24 2.59 -9.48
CA THR A 252 -14.67 1.60 -10.41
C THR A 252 -13.47 0.84 -9.84
N GLY A 253 -13.01 1.19 -8.63
CA GLY A 253 -11.78 0.68 -8.02
C GLY A 253 -10.61 1.65 -8.19
N TRP A 254 -9.47 1.28 -7.60
CA TRP A 254 -8.24 2.06 -7.76
C TRP A 254 -7.72 1.92 -9.20
N ALA A 255 -7.30 3.05 -9.78
CA ALA A 255 -6.55 3.17 -11.00
C ALA A 255 -5.54 4.32 -10.83
N ASP A 256 -4.57 4.44 -11.72
CA ASP A 256 -3.68 5.60 -11.76
C ASP A 256 -4.49 6.90 -11.69
N MET A 257 -4.22 7.70 -10.67
CA MET A 257 -4.99 8.91 -10.42
C MET A 257 -4.17 9.94 -9.65
N THR A 258 -4.64 11.17 -9.73
CA THR A 258 -4.20 12.25 -8.88
C THR A 258 -5.11 12.40 -7.66
N GLU A 259 -4.66 13.19 -6.69
CA GLU A 259 -5.41 13.49 -5.49
C GLU A 259 -6.82 14.01 -5.80
N THR A 260 -7.77 13.68 -4.93
CA THR A 260 -9.11 14.29 -4.92
C THR A 260 -9.08 15.63 -4.20
N ALA A 261 -8.23 15.77 -3.18
CA ALA A 261 -8.01 17.03 -2.47
C ALA A 261 -6.56 17.21 -2.03
N LYS A 262 -6.17 18.47 -1.85
CA LYS A 262 -4.90 18.89 -1.25
C LYS A 262 -5.19 19.63 0.05
N LEU A 263 -4.55 19.20 1.13
CA LEU A 263 -4.65 19.80 2.46
C LEU A 263 -3.41 20.67 2.69
N VAL A 264 -3.64 21.89 3.16
CA VAL A 264 -2.59 22.86 3.51
C VAL A 264 -2.96 23.54 4.83
N ALA A 265 -1.98 23.94 5.63
CA ALA A 265 -2.23 24.80 6.78
C ALA A 265 -2.59 26.22 6.31
N SER A 266 -3.64 26.81 6.88
CA SER A 266 -4.06 28.19 6.56
C SER A 266 -3.02 29.24 6.92
N ASP A 267 -2.20 28.95 7.92
CA ASP A 267 -1.12 29.77 8.44
C ASP A 267 0.28 29.25 8.06
N GLY A 268 0.37 28.31 7.11
CA GLY A 268 1.63 27.66 6.81
C GLY A 268 2.71 28.63 6.29
N ALA A 269 3.90 28.51 6.87
CA ALA A 269 5.08 29.32 6.62
C ALA A 269 6.24 28.46 6.06
N PRO A 270 7.35 29.09 5.61
CA PRO A 270 8.52 28.34 5.16
C PRO A 270 9.06 27.41 6.24
N ALA A 271 9.41 26.19 5.85
CA ALA A 271 10.00 25.15 6.69
C ALA A 271 9.10 24.54 7.78
N ASP A 272 7.80 24.86 7.85
CA ASP A 272 6.85 24.27 8.82
C ASP A 272 6.70 22.74 8.72
N GLY A 273 7.07 22.15 7.57
CA GLY A 273 7.08 20.71 7.39
C GLY A 273 5.70 20.05 7.47
N PHE A 274 4.63 20.75 7.13
CA PHE A 274 3.26 20.22 7.16
C PHE A 274 3.15 18.94 6.32
N GLY A 275 2.68 17.84 6.93
CA GLY A 275 2.66 16.52 6.28
C GLY A 275 3.80 15.61 6.73
N MET A 276 4.63 16.04 7.68
CA MET A 276 5.66 15.19 8.30
C MET A 276 5.06 13.93 8.92
N SER A 277 3.88 14.07 9.53
CA SER A 277 3.08 12.96 10.05
C SER A 277 1.62 13.12 9.62
N VAL A 278 0.94 12.02 9.31
CA VAL A 278 -0.48 12.00 8.95
C VAL A 278 -1.19 10.85 9.64
N ALA A 279 -2.42 11.07 10.07
CA ALA A 279 -3.31 10.03 10.56
C ALA A 279 -4.74 10.30 10.07
N ILE A 280 -5.53 9.23 9.86
CA ILE A 280 -6.93 9.34 9.46
C ILE A 280 -7.76 8.30 10.22
N ASP A 281 -8.93 8.71 10.71
CA ASP A 281 -9.98 7.82 11.16
C ASP A 281 -11.33 8.31 10.63
N ALA A 282 -12.04 7.42 9.93
CA ALA A 282 -13.23 7.73 9.15
C ALA A 282 -13.07 9.03 8.33
N ASP A 283 -13.80 10.09 8.72
CA ASP A 283 -13.88 11.38 8.03
C ASP A 283 -12.96 12.46 8.63
N THR A 284 -12.09 12.12 9.59
CA THR A 284 -11.18 13.08 10.24
C THR A 284 -9.73 12.75 9.92
N VAL A 285 -9.02 13.73 9.35
CA VAL A 285 -7.59 13.67 9.04
C VAL A 285 -6.84 14.58 10.00
N VAL A 286 -5.70 14.12 10.51
CA VAL A 286 -4.76 14.91 11.32
C VAL A 286 -3.43 14.96 10.59
N VAL A 287 -2.85 16.15 10.48
CA VAL A 287 -1.57 16.38 9.83
C VAL A 287 -0.64 17.15 10.76
N GLY A 288 0.55 16.62 11.02
CA GLY A 288 1.56 17.28 11.85
C GLY A 288 2.44 18.24 11.05
N ALA A 289 2.84 19.33 11.70
CA ALA A 289 3.81 20.33 11.24
C ALA A 289 4.74 20.65 12.43
N PRO A 290 5.72 19.78 12.74
CA PRO A 290 6.55 19.90 13.93
C PRO A 290 7.41 21.17 13.98
N THR A 291 7.69 21.80 12.84
CA THR A 291 8.51 23.01 12.75
C THR A 291 7.66 24.25 12.51
N SER A 292 6.34 24.18 12.74
CA SER A 292 5.49 25.37 12.69
C SER A 292 5.76 26.26 13.90
N ASP A 293 5.92 27.56 13.66
CA ASP A 293 5.99 28.54 14.73
C ASP A 293 4.59 28.79 15.34
N VAL A 294 4.54 28.92 16.66
CA VAL A 294 3.30 29.23 17.39
C VAL A 294 3.53 30.46 18.26
N GLY A 295 2.91 31.57 17.87
CA GLY A 295 3.16 32.85 18.52
C GLY A 295 4.60 33.30 18.32
N GLY A 296 5.36 33.40 19.41
CA GLY A 296 6.79 33.77 19.39
C GLY A 296 7.75 32.59 19.57
N ASN A 297 7.23 31.36 19.67
CA ASN A 297 8.03 30.16 19.88
C ASN A 297 8.35 29.52 18.54
N ILE A 298 9.65 29.46 18.22
CA ILE A 298 10.16 28.85 16.99
C ILE A 298 10.07 27.33 17.08
N ASP A 299 9.61 26.65 16.04
CA ASP A 299 9.54 25.18 15.99
C ASP A 299 8.78 24.56 17.19
N GLN A 300 7.84 25.28 17.81
CA GLN A 300 6.98 24.71 18.86
C GLN A 300 6.16 23.55 18.31
N GLY A 301 5.79 23.64 17.03
CA GLY A 301 5.06 22.61 16.31
C GLY A 301 3.55 22.67 16.56
N SER A 302 2.81 22.15 15.58
CA SER A 302 1.35 22.08 15.61
C SER A 302 0.86 20.80 14.94
N ALA A 303 -0.38 20.41 15.24
CA ALA A 303 -1.12 19.45 14.45
C ALA A 303 -2.43 20.06 13.94
N TYR A 304 -2.83 19.73 12.72
CA TYR A 304 -3.96 20.33 12.03
C TYR A 304 -5.02 19.27 11.75
N VAL A 305 -6.27 19.55 12.13
CA VAL A 305 -7.39 18.63 11.99
C VAL A 305 -8.29 19.07 10.85
N PHE A 306 -8.53 18.18 9.91
CA PHE A 306 -9.45 18.37 8.78
C PHE A 306 -10.62 17.42 8.94
N VAL A 307 -11.83 17.97 8.90
CA VAL A 307 -13.07 17.18 8.83
C VAL A 307 -13.53 17.17 7.38
N LYS A 308 -13.86 15.99 6.86
CA LYS A 308 -14.36 15.82 5.49
C LYS A 308 -15.55 16.76 5.23
N PRO A 309 -15.46 17.64 4.22
CA PRO A 309 -16.59 18.50 3.84
C PRO A 309 -17.82 17.68 3.43
N SER A 310 -19.02 18.25 3.54
CA SER A 310 -20.26 17.58 3.13
C SER A 310 -20.29 17.18 1.65
N GLY A 311 -19.61 17.96 0.79
CA GLY A 311 -19.41 17.65 -0.64
C GLY A 311 -18.31 16.61 -0.91
N GLY A 312 -17.68 16.07 0.14
CA GLY A 312 -16.50 15.21 0.04
C GLY A 312 -15.19 15.98 -0.03
N TRP A 313 -14.09 15.23 -0.13
CA TRP A 313 -12.75 15.80 -0.34
C TRP A 313 -12.67 16.34 -1.76
N ALA A 314 -12.49 17.65 -1.92
CA ALA A 314 -12.31 18.28 -3.23
C ALA A 314 -11.48 19.57 -3.14
N GLY A 315 -10.56 19.77 -4.08
CA GLY A 315 -9.78 21.00 -4.22
C GLY A 315 -8.73 21.20 -3.12
N THR A 316 -8.28 22.45 -2.94
CA THR A 316 -7.35 22.81 -1.86
C THR A 316 -8.15 23.23 -0.63
N LEU A 317 -7.90 22.58 0.50
CA LEU A 317 -8.61 22.78 1.76
C LEU A 317 -7.66 23.20 2.87
N THR A 318 -8.16 24.03 3.79
CA THR A 318 -7.52 24.38 5.06
C THR A 318 -8.18 23.65 6.22
N GLU A 319 -7.50 23.61 7.34
CA GLU A 319 -7.91 22.89 8.55
C GLU A 319 -9.25 23.37 9.11
N SER A 320 -9.94 22.47 9.80
CA SER A 320 -11.07 22.82 10.66
C SER A 320 -10.59 23.30 12.04
N ALA A 321 -9.51 22.73 12.56
CA ALA A 321 -8.89 23.12 13.82
C ALA A 321 -7.36 23.01 13.80
N LYS A 322 -6.69 23.86 14.58
CA LYS A 322 -5.26 23.79 14.90
C LYS A 322 -5.09 23.31 16.35
N LEU A 323 -4.23 22.33 16.58
CA LEU A 323 -3.92 21.76 17.88
C LEU A 323 -2.52 22.23 18.29
N VAL A 324 -2.42 22.82 19.47
CA VAL A 324 -1.17 23.33 20.06
C VAL A 324 -1.05 22.86 21.51
N ALA A 325 0.17 22.75 22.02
CA ALA A 325 0.42 22.48 23.44
C ALA A 325 0.25 23.78 24.24
N SER A 326 -0.50 23.75 25.34
CA SER A 326 -0.72 24.94 26.17
C SER A 326 0.54 25.44 26.88
N ASP A 327 1.47 24.54 27.15
CA ASP A 327 2.79 24.79 27.73
C ASP A 327 3.92 24.71 26.70
N GLY A 328 3.60 24.65 25.41
CA GLY A 328 4.62 24.47 24.38
C GLY A 328 5.60 25.64 24.31
N ALA A 329 6.87 25.30 24.14
CA ALA A 329 8.02 26.18 24.03
C ALA A 329 8.72 26.00 22.67
N SER A 330 9.75 26.82 22.44
CA SER A 330 10.55 26.71 21.23
C SER A 330 11.21 25.34 21.14
N TYR A 331 11.19 24.74 19.94
CA TYR A 331 11.79 23.44 19.61
C TYR A 331 11.11 22.20 20.19
N ASP A 332 9.97 22.32 20.86
CA ASP A 332 9.21 21.18 21.39
C ASP A 332 8.72 20.22 20.29
N GLN A 333 8.46 20.75 19.10
CA GLN A 333 8.10 20.00 17.90
C GLN A 333 6.82 19.15 18.00
N LEU A 334 5.75 19.72 18.56
CA LEU A 334 4.44 19.07 18.56
C LEU A 334 3.99 18.70 17.14
N GLY A 335 3.47 17.49 16.97
CA GLY A 335 3.06 16.99 15.64
C GLY A 335 4.17 16.25 14.91
N ASN A 336 5.31 16.02 15.57
CA ASN A 336 6.36 15.12 15.08
C ASN A 336 5.78 13.73 14.74
N SER A 337 4.88 13.24 15.60
CA SER A 337 4.05 12.08 15.31
C SER A 337 2.60 12.34 15.73
N VAL A 338 1.63 11.78 14.99
CA VAL A 338 0.19 11.94 15.28
C VAL A 338 -0.55 10.61 15.15
N ALA A 339 -1.60 10.43 15.94
CA ALA A 339 -2.54 9.32 15.79
C ALA A 339 -3.96 9.77 16.18
N ILE A 340 -4.98 9.17 15.53
CA ILE A 340 -6.40 9.46 15.80
C ILE A 340 -7.18 8.14 15.94
N SER A 341 -8.18 8.15 16.82
CA SER A 341 -9.16 7.07 16.96
C SER A 341 -10.43 7.64 17.59
N GLY A 342 -11.53 7.56 16.85
CA GLY A 342 -12.78 8.23 17.16
C GLY A 342 -12.57 9.73 17.36
N ASP A 343 -13.01 10.21 18.52
CA ASP A 343 -12.95 11.62 18.90
C ASP A 343 -11.65 12.01 19.61
N THR A 344 -10.64 11.13 19.66
CA THR A 344 -9.36 11.40 20.35
C THR A 344 -8.22 11.50 19.34
N VAL A 345 -7.42 12.55 19.46
CA VAL A 345 -6.16 12.74 18.76
C VAL A 345 -5.04 12.74 19.78
N ILE A 346 -3.92 12.12 19.45
CA ILE A 346 -2.67 12.28 20.20
C ILE A 346 -1.58 12.80 19.28
N ALA A 347 -0.73 13.68 19.81
CA ALA A 347 0.41 14.25 19.10
C ALA A 347 1.65 14.21 20.00
N GLY A 348 2.76 13.72 19.47
CA GLY A 348 4.05 13.74 20.14
C GLY A 348 4.78 15.06 19.92
N ALA A 349 5.42 15.56 20.97
CA ALA A 349 6.35 16.69 20.96
C ALA A 349 7.68 16.17 21.52
N ILE A 350 8.64 15.90 20.63
CA ILE A 350 9.85 15.16 21.00
C ILE A 350 10.88 16.00 21.75
N GLY A 351 10.83 17.32 21.57
CA GLY A 351 11.72 18.28 22.25
C GLY A 351 11.12 18.87 23.52
N ASP A 352 9.95 18.39 23.96
CA ASP A 352 9.29 18.95 25.14
C ASP A 352 10.12 18.72 26.42
N ASP A 353 10.35 19.78 27.17
CA ASP A 353 11.01 19.75 28.47
C ASP A 353 10.02 19.31 29.56
N VAL A 354 10.43 18.34 30.38
CA VAL A 354 9.63 17.87 31.53
C VAL A 354 10.37 18.15 32.83
N GLY A 355 9.97 19.24 33.50
CA GLY A 355 10.63 19.68 34.73
C GLY A 355 12.06 20.12 34.48
N ALA A 356 13.05 19.37 34.99
CA ALA A 356 14.47 19.64 34.78
C ALA A 356 15.09 18.82 33.64
N ASN A 357 14.31 17.95 32.99
CA ASN A 357 14.79 17.08 31.94
C ASN A 357 14.54 17.72 30.57
N SER A 358 15.61 18.23 29.96
CA SER A 358 15.55 18.86 28.64
C SER A 358 15.25 17.84 27.55
N ASP A 359 14.39 18.16 26.59
CA ASP A 359 14.03 17.28 25.46
C ASP A 359 13.64 15.85 25.90
N GLN A 360 13.03 15.71 27.09
CA GLN A 360 12.53 14.41 27.55
C GLN A 360 11.43 13.90 26.60
N GLY A 361 10.68 14.84 26.03
CA GLY A 361 9.55 14.60 25.16
C GLY A 361 8.25 14.31 25.91
N SER A 362 7.14 14.64 25.26
CA SER A 362 5.79 14.48 25.77
C SER A 362 4.80 14.04 24.69
N VAL A 363 3.66 13.51 25.14
CA VAL A 363 2.52 13.22 24.26
C VAL A 363 1.29 13.97 24.75
N TYR A 364 0.71 14.75 23.86
CA TYR A 364 -0.46 15.59 24.10
C TYR A 364 -1.71 14.90 23.58
N VAL A 365 -2.77 14.86 24.38
CA VAL A 365 -4.04 14.22 24.07
C VAL A 365 -5.10 15.28 23.87
N PHE A 366 -5.73 15.31 22.71
CA PHE A 366 -6.82 16.22 22.37
C PHE A 366 -8.11 15.43 22.18
N VAL A 367 -9.19 15.86 22.83
CA VAL A 367 -10.51 15.27 22.68
C VAL A 367 -11.41 16.25 21.94
N LYS A 368 -12.13 15.75 20.93
CA LYS A 368 -13.05 16.55 20.12
C LYS A 368 -14.05 17.28 21.03
N PRO A 369 -14.09 18.61 20.99
CA PRO A 369 -15.07 19.37 21.74
C PRO A 369 -16.51 19.04 21.29
N ALA A 370 -17.50 19.30 22.16
CA ALA A 370 -18.91 19.10 21.81
C ALA A 370 -19.36 19.92 20.58
N GLY A 371 -18.74 21.09 20.36
CA GLY A 371 -18.94 21.93 19.16
C GLY A 371 -18.24 21.43 17.90
N GLY A 372 -17.47 20.34 17.99
CA GLY A 372 -16.63 19.83 16.91
C GLY A 372 -15.22 20.42 16.91
N TRP A 373 -14.44 20.03 15.91
CA TRP A 373 -13.10 20.55 15.68
C TRP A 373 -13.18 21.93 15.03
N THR A 374 -13.00 22.99 15.81
CA THR A 374 -13.03 24.38 15.32
C THR A 374 -12.01 25.27 16.04
N GLY A 375 -11.25 26.08 15.30
CA GLY A 375 -10.32 27.07 15.85
C GLY A 375 -9.04 26.46 16.44
N THR A 376 -8.35 27.21 17.28
CA THR A 376 -7.14 26.74 17.99
C THR A 376 -7.53 26.07 19.31
N LEU A 377 -7.09 24.83 19.51
CA LEU A 377 -7.40 24.00 20.68
C LEU A 377 -6.12 23.57 21.38
N VAL A 378 -6.20 23.45 22.70
CA VAL A 378 -5.15 22.91 23.57
C VAL A 378 -5.52 21.51 24.04
N GLU A 379 -4.53 20.80 24.56
CA GLU A 379 -4.66 19.43 25.04
C GLU A 379 -5.67 19.29 26.18
N SER A 380 -6.32 18.14 26.24
CA SER A 380 -7.10 17.67 27.39
C SER A 380 -6.23 16.94 28.43
N ALA A 381 -5.06 16.42 28.02
CA ALA A 381 -4.09 15.81 28.91
C ALA A 381 -2.68 15.81 28.27
N LYS A 382 -1.66 15.85 29.13
CA LYS A 382 -0.25 15.64 28.78
C LYS A 382 0.23 14.32 29.41
N LEU A 383 0.92 13.49 28.62
CA LEU A 383 1.50 12.23 29.04
C LEU A 383 3.02 12.37 29.03
N THR A 384 3.67 11.93 30.10
CA THR A 384 5.13 11.92 30.25
C THR A 384 5.61 10.54 30.72
N ALA A 385 6.89 10.24 30.47
CA ALA A 385 7.54 9.06 31.00
C ALA A 385 7.95 9.28 32.47
N SER A 386 7.51 8.40 33.38
CA SER A 386 7.85 8.51 34.81
C SER A 386 9.34 8.29 35.12
N ASP A 387 10.03 7.60 34.22
CA ASP A 387 11.47 7.32 34.25
C ASP A 387 12.23 8.15 33.22
N GLY A 388 11.61 9.19 32.67
CA GLY A 388 12.22 9.95 31.60
C GLY A 388 13.45 10.74 32.05
N MET A 389 14.39 10.82 31.14
CA MET A 389 15.68 11.49 31.25
C MET A 389 15.80 12.56 30.16
N PRO A 390 16.78 13.47 30.26
CA PRO A 390 17.06 14.40 29.18
C PRO A 390 17.33 13.68 27.85
N TYR A 391 16.78 14.21 26.75
CA TYR A 391 16.94 13.70 25.38
C TYR A 391 16.32 12.31 25.11
N ASP A 392 15.37 11.87 25.94
CA ASP A 392 14.68 10.59 25.74
C ASP A 392 13.74 10.57 24.52
N GLY A 393 13.27 11.74 24.08
CA GLY A 393 12.38 11.88 22.92
C GLY A 393 11.07 11.09 23.06
N PHE A 394 10.48 11.05 24.26
CA PHE A 394 9.18 10.43 24.48
C PHE A 394 8.12 11.08 23.57
N GLY A 395 7.34 10.26 22.86
CA GLY A 395 6.42 10.76 21.83
C GLY A 395 7.00 10.81 20.41
N ALA A 396 8.24 10.36 20.19
CA ALA A 396 8.81 10.24 18.84
C ALA A 396 8.01 9.33 17.91
N SER A 397 7.27 8.37 18.46
CA SER A 397 6.21 7.71 17.73
C SER A 397 5.04 7.36 18.63
N VAL A 398 3.84 7.62 18.10
CA VAL A 398 2.58 7.36 18.78
C VAL A 398 1.69 6.48 17.92
N ALA A 399 0.90 5.62 18.56
CA ALA A 399 -0.13 4.83 17.90
C ALA A 399 -1.36 4.69 18.79
N MET A 400 -2.53 4.73 18.17
CA MET A 400 -3.80 4.44 18.83
C MET A 400 -4.52 3.29 18.13
N PHE A 401 -5.23 2.49 18.91
CA PHE A 401 -6.14 1.50 18.36
C PHE A 401 -7.36 1.32 19.26
N TRP A 402 -8.51 1.11 18.63
CA TRP A 402 -9.72 0.79 19.37
C TRP A 402 -9.71 -0.68 19.83
N GLY A 403 -9.50 -0.90 21.12
CA GLY A 403 -9.47 -2.23 21.72
C GLY A 403 -10.86 -2.74 22.12
N GLY A 404 -11.65 -3.26 21.17
CA GLY A 404 -12.86 -4.01 21.51
C GLY A 404 -12.52 -5.31 22.25
N ARG A 405 -12.88 -5.46 23.53
CA ARG A 405 -12.82 -6.77 24.20
C ARG A 405 -13.85 -7.70 23.54
N ARG A 406 -13.40 -8.67 22.73
CA ARG A 406 -14.20 -9.88 22.45
C ARG A 406 -14.30 -10.67 23.76
N GLY A 407 -15.30 -10.34 24.58
CA GLY A 407 -15.66 -11.16 25.73
C GLY A 407 -16.09 -12.55 25.26
N ARG A 408 -15.46 -13.61 25.78
CA ARG A 408 -16.07 -14.94 25.77
C ARG A 408 -17.49 -14.80 26.31
N ARG A 409 -18.49 -15.20 25.53
CA ARG A 409 -19.88 -15.28 25.98
C ARG A 409 -19.91 -16.28 27.14
N SER A 410 -20.08 -15.79 28.37
CA SER A 410 -20.77 -16.56 29.39
C SER A 410 -22.23 -16.15 29.31
N LEU A 411 -23.10 -17.16 29.17
CA LEU A 411 -24.54 -16.99 29.25
C LEU A 411 -24.89 -16.52 30.66
N GLY A 412 -25.37 -15.28 30.79
CA GLY A 412 -25.83 -14.74 32.07
C GLY A 412 -26.32 -13.30 31.93
N ARG A 413 -27.64 -13.11 32.05
CA ARG A 413 -28.31 -11.81 31.99
C ARG A 413 -27.81 -10.85 33.09
N CYS A 414 -27.30 -9.68 32.71
CA CYS A 414 -27.56 -8.42 33.44
C CYS A 414 -27.16 -7.20 32.59
N TRP A 415 -28.04 -6.21 32.52
CA TRP A 415 -27.84 -4.93 31.83
C TRP A 415 -26.71 -4.11 32.48
N ARG A 416 -25.71 -3.70 31.70
CA ARG A 416 -24.90 -2.49 31.91
C ARG A 416 -24.25 -2.10 30.58
N LYS A 417 -24.48 -0.85 30.12
CA LYS A 417 -23.69 -0.21 29.06
C LYS A 417 -22.21 -0.31 29.46
N ARG A 418 -21.43 -1.15 28.78
CA ARG A 418 -19.97 -1.16 28.86
C ARG A 418 -19.44 -0.41 27.63
N GLN A 419 -18.94 0.80 27.84
CA GLN A 419 -18.10 1.48 26.87
C GLN A 419 -16.73 0.75 26.84
N PRO A 420 -16.25 0.26 25.69
CA PRO A 420 -14.89 -0.26 25.57
C PRO A 420 -13.86 0.87 25.72
N GLY A 421 -12.66 0.54 26.23
CA GLY A 421 -11.62 1.53 26.54
C GLY A 421 -10.61 1.73 25.41
N LEU A 422 -10.20 2.98 25.21
CA LEU A 422 -9.08 3.39 24.34
C LEU A 422 -7.77 2.76 24.83
N ARG A 423 -6.90 2.35 23.91
CA ARG A 423 -5.53 1.91 24.22
C ARG A 423 -4.55 2.72 23.39
N ILE A 424 -3.56 3.29 24.08
CA ILE A 424 -2.48 4.07 23.50
C ILE A 424 -1.20 3.21 23.58
N ARG A 425 -0.43 3.16 22.49
CA ARG A 425 0.95 2.64 22.50
C ARG A 425 1.90 3.77 22.15
N LEU A 426 2.95 3.90 22.95
CA LEU A 426 3.99 4.92 22.83
C LEU A 426 5.33 4.19 22.78
N CYS A 427 6.23 4.63 21.89
CA CYS A 427 7.60 4.13 21.82
C CYS A 427 8.58 5.27 22.14
N GLN A 428 9.66 4.93 22.83
CA GLN A 428 10.81 5.81 23.11
C GLN A 428 11.96 5.47 22.18
N ALA A 429 12.69 6.46 21.69
CA ALA A 429 13.89 6.25 20.91
C ALA A 429 15.10 6.13 21.85
N THR A 430 15.68 4.94 22.01
CA THR A 430 16.93 4.79 22.76
C THR A 430 18.12 5.09 21.85
N GLY A 431 18.51 6.36 21.73
CA GLY A 431 19.63 6.82 20.90
C GLY A 431 20.81 7.33 21.74
N GLY A 432 21.69 6.44 22.21
CA GLY A 432 22.98 6.83 22.78
C GLY A 432 24.03 7.02 21.69
N LEU A 433 24.54 8.25 21.50
CA LEU A 433 25.76 8.50 20.74
C LEU A 433 26.98 8.05 21.57
N GLY A 434 27.43 6.81 21.38
CA GLY A 434 28.72 6.36 21.91
C GLY A 434 28.83 4.85 22.13
N GLY A 435 29.56 4.17 21.24
CA GLY A 435 30.49 3.08 21.56
C GLY A 435 29.97 1.77 22.19
N HIS A 436 30.06 0.70 21.39
CA HIS A 436 30.09 -0.73 21.73
C HIS A 436 28.77 -1.44 22.07
N GLU A 437 28.46 -2.43 21.21
CA GLU A 437 27.43 -3.45 21.38
C GLU A 437 27.47 -4.15 22.75
N ARG A 438 26.30 -4.32 23.37
CA ARG A 438 25.75 -5.64 23.74
C ARG A 438 24.30 -5.52 24.26
N ASN A 439 23.46 -6.44 23.77
CA ASN A 439 22.13 -6.83 24.22
C ASN A 439 20.95 -5.91 23.87
N GLY A 440 20.37 -6.18 22.70
CA GLY A 440 19.02 -5.77 22.36
C GLY A 440 18.01 -6.29 23.38
N LYS A 441 17.32 -5.36 24.06
CA LYS A 441 16.06 -5.65 24.76
C LYS A 441 14.92 -5.16 23.89
N ALA A 442 14.12 -6.11 23.44
CA ALA A 442 12.88 -5.86 22.74
C ALA A 442 11.91 -5.06 23.62
N CYS A 443 11.14 -4.19 22.95
CA CYS A 443 10.09 -3.35 23.49
C CYS A 443 9.10 -4.16 24.38
N GLY A 444 9.07 -3.85 25.67
CA GLY A 444 8.24 -4.55 26.66
C GLY A 444 6.89 -3.87 26.84
N ILE A 445 5.80 -4.63 26.69
CA ILE A 445 4.43 -4.21 27.00
C ILE A 445 4.32 -3.92 28.51
N ARG A 446 4.12 -2.68 28.92
CA ARG A 446 3.61 -2.37 30.27
C ARG A 446 2.18 -1.85 30.20
N ARG A 447 1.31 -2.42 31.04
CA ARG A 447 0.00 -1.85 31.37
C ARG A 447 0.23 -0.61 32.21
N CYS A 448 -0.27 0.54 31.77
CA CYS A 448 -0.60 1.62 32.68
C CYS A 448 -2.03 1.36 33.18
N ASP A 449 -2.17 0.71 34.33
CA ASP A 449 -3.43 0.69 35.08
C ASP A 449 -3.50 2.03 35.84
N GLY A 450 -4.30 2.97 35.33
CA GLY A 450 -4.57 4.24 36.00
C GLY A 450 -5.49 4.08 37.21
N ARG A 451 -5.23 4.87 38.27
CA ARG A 451 -6.23 5.23 39.28
C ARG A 451 -6.91 6.52 38.90
#